data_AF-A0A958SUM5-F1
#
_entry.id   AF-A0A958SUM5-F1
#
_cell.length_a   1.000
_cell.length_b   1.000
_cell.length_c   1.000
_cell.angle_alpha   90.00
_cell.angle_beta   90.00
_cell.angle_gamma   90.00
#
_symmetry.space_group_name_H-M   'P 1'
#
loop_
_entity.id
_entity.type
_entity.pdbx_description
1 polymer ?
#
loop_
_entity_poly.entity_id
_entity_poly.type
_entity_poly.pdbx_seq_one_letter_code
_entity_poly.pdbx_strand_id
1 'polypeptide(L)'
;MKKLRVFIIFLLSLPVLSQNVQTDSQIYTPQQLVEDVLIHSDCVSNILVTNVVGGDFGGSDESYGYFDGSGTTFPFSSGIVLSTGRLQHVQGPNTSLSDDNAPGWAGDNDLETILNEPNTFNATILEF
;
A
#
# COMPACT_ATOMS: atom_id res chain seq x y z
N MET A 1 -14.91 -40.74 18.24
CA MET A 1 -13.55 -40.16 18.16
C MET A 1 -12.91 -40.22 16.77
N LYS A 2 -13.02 -41.31 15.98
CA LYS A 2 -12.44 -41.38 14.62
C LYS A 2 -13.04 -40.35 13.64
N LYS A 3 -14.37 -40.14 13.65
CA LYS A 3 -15.05 -39.15 12.79
C LYS A 3 -14.65 -37.69 13.09
N LEU A 4 -14.30 -37.37 14.34
CA LEU A 4 -13.85 -36.04 14.76
C LEU A 4 -12.43 -35.74 14.24
N ARG A 5 -11.56 -36.74 14.19
CA ARG A 5 -10.19 -36.59 13.65
C ARG A 5 -10.19 -36.35 12.13
N VAL A 6 -11.08 -37.01 11.39
CA VAL A 6 -11.23 -36.79 9.94
C VAL A 6 -11.74 -35.36 9.65
N PHE A 7 -12.64 -34.85 10.48
CA PHE A 7 -13.14 -33.47 10.36
C PHE A 7 -12.04 -32.43 10.63
N ILE A 8 -11.17 -32.64 11.62
CA ILE A 8 -10.03 -31.75 11.91
C ILE A 8 -9.01 -31.74 10.75
N ILE A 9 -8.75 -32.89 10.13
CA ILE A 9 -7.85 -32.99 8.97
C ILE A 9 -8.44 -32.25 7.76
N PHE A 10 -9.77 -32.29 7.57
CA PHE A 10 -10.47 -31.61 6.48
C PHE A 10 -10.53 -30.08 6.66
N LEU A 11 -10.58 -29.59 7.91
CA LEU A 11 -10.46 -28.17 8.25
C LEU A 11 -9.04 -27.61 8.02
N LEU A 12 -8.01 -28.46 8.08
CA LEU A 12 -6.61 -28.08 7.85
C LEU A 12 -6.24 -27.96 6.37
N SER A 13 -7.09 -28.43 5.45
CA SER A 13 -6.83 -28.48 4.01
C SER A 13 -7.51 -27.36 3.21
N LEU A 14 -7.96 -26.27 3.86
CA LEU A 14 -8.46 -25.11 3.14
C LEU A 14 -7.31 -24.47 2.34
N PRO A 15 -7.51 -24.11 1.06
CA PRO A 15 -6.50 -23.41 0.30
C PRO A 15 -6.22 -22.06 0.96
N VAL A 16 -5.00 -21.87 1.45
CA VAL A 16 -4.54 -20.58 1.97
C VAL A 16 -4.24 -19.71 0.75
N LEU A 17 -5.01 -18.64 0.57
CA LEU A 17 -4.64 -17.57 -0.36
C LEU A 17 -3.35 -16.94 0.20
N SER A 18 -2.26 -17.03 -0.56
CA SER A 18 -1.00 -16.40 -0.20
C SER A 18 -0.90 -15.08 -0.95
N GLN A 19 -0.74 -14.01 -0.18
CA GLN A 19 -0.46 -12.66 -0.66
C GLN A 19 1.03 -12.35 -0.49
N ASN A 20 1.59 -11.50 -1.36
CA ASN A 20 3.01 -11.14 -1.31
C ASN A 20 3.32 -10.20 -0.15
N VAL A 21 2.38 -9.32 0.20
CA VAL A 21 2.43 -8.44 1.36
C VAL A 21 1.01 -8.24 1.91
N GLN A 22 0.90 -7.85 3.18
CA GLN A 22 -0.32 -7.28 3.74
C GLN A 22 -0.24 -5.76 3.67
N THR A 23 -1.35 -5.07 3.48
CA THR A 23 -1.37 -3.60 3.42
C THR A 23 -2.47 -3.03 4.28
N ASP A 24 -2.22 -1.86 4.86
CA ASP A 24 -3.19 -1.15 5.69
C ASP A 24 -3.02 0.38 5.52
N SER A 25 -4.12 1.07 5.23
CA SER A 25 -4.14 2.54 5.05
C SER A 25 -4.49 3.30 6.32
N GLN A 26 -4.84 2.61 7.41
CA GLN A 26 -5.45 3.20 8.60
C GLN A 26 -4.62 3.00 9.88
N ILE A 27 -3.68 2.05 9.91
CA ILE A 27 -2.80 1.83 11.08
C ILE A 27 -1.91 3.05 11.37
N TYR A 28 -1.46 3.75 10.33
CA TYR A 28 -0.58 4.91 10.44
C TYR A 28 -1.17 6.11 9.71
N THR A 29 -1.11 7.28 10.36
CA THR A 29 -1.36 8.57 9.68
C THR A 29 -0.22 8.90 8.70
N PRO A 30 -0.42 9.80 7.73
CA PRO A 30 0.67 10.22 6.82
C PRO A 30 1.94 10.68 7.54
N GLN A 31 1.78 11.43 8.64
CA GLN A 31 2.90 11.85 9.48
C GLN A 31 3.67 10.65 10.05
N GLN A 32 2.96 9.66 10.59
CA GLN A 32 3.57 8.46 11.14
C GLN A 32 4.18 7.54 10.07
N LEU A 33 3.59 7.48 8.88
CA LEU A 33 4.19 6.78 7.74
C LEU A 33 5.58 7.35 7.42
N VAL A 34 5.75 8.67 7.51
CA VAL A 34 7.06 9.29 7.28
C VAL A 34 8.00 9.11 8.47
N GLU A 35 7.57 9.50 9.68
CA GLU A 35 8.46 9.51 10.85
C GLU A 35 8.75 8.12 11.40
N ASP A 36 7.71 7.31 11.61
CA ASP A 36 7.81 6.04 12.34
C ASP A 36 8.17 4.87 11.42
N VAL A 37 7.84 4.94 10.13
CA VAL A 37 8.02 3.85 9.16
C VAL A 37 9.15 4.12 8.16
N LEU A 38 9.09 5.23 7.42
CA LEU A 38 10.05 5.52 6.36
C LEU A 38 11.43 5.92 6.90
N ILE A 39 11.45 6.94 7.78
CA ILE A 39 12.70 7.51 8.30
C ILE A 39 13.21 6.71 9.48
N HIS A 40 12.33 6.40 10.44
CA HIS A 40 12.59 5.53 11.60
C HIS A 40 13.97 5.80 12.24
N SER A 41 14.28 7.07 12.51
CA SER A 41 15.60 7.48 12.96
C SER A 41 15.53 8.56 14.03
N ASP A 42 16.15 8.30 15.18
CA ASP A 42 16.29 9.28 16.26
C ASP A 42 17.19 10.48 15.89
N CYS A 43 17.92 10.41 14.77
CA CYS A 43 18.80 11.49 14.31
C CYS A 43 18.08 12.55 13.48
N VAL A 44 16.88 12.27 13.00
CA VAL A 44 16.09 13.19 12.17
C VAL A 44 14.85 13.55 12.97
N SER A 45 14.67 14.85 13.24
CA SER A 45 13.54 15.37 14.01
C SER A 45 12.91 16.56 13.31
N ASN A 46 11.65 16.85 13.66
CA ASN A 46 10.85 17.94 13.09
C ASN A 46 10.54 17.74 11.59
N ILE A 47 10.30 16.50 11.18
CA ILE A 47 9.74 16.25 9.85
C ILE A 47 8.27 16.66 9.88
N LEU A 48 7.79 17.34 8.86
CA LEU A 48 6.40 17.77 8.80
C LEU A 48 5.84 17.41 7.44
N VAL A 49 4.88 16.49 7.42
CA VAL A 49 4.13 16.22 6.21
C VAL A 49 3.30 17.46 5.84
N THR A 50 3.62 18.06 4.70
CA THR A 50 3.00 19.30 4.22
C THR A 50 1.87 19.07 3.24
N ASN A 51 1.91 17.95 2.51
CA ASN A 51 0.93 17.63 1.49
C ASN A 51 0.78 16.12 1.31
N VAL A 52 -0.45 15.69 1.07
CA VAL A 52 -0.79 14.32 0.72
C VAL A 52 -1.81 14.35 -0.40
N VAL A 53 -1.49 13.71 -1.52
CA VAL A 53 -2.40 13.55 -2.65
C VAL A 53 -2.61 12.07 -2.90
N GLY A 54 -3.85 11.67 -3.12
CA GLY A 54 -4.23 10.30 -3.41
C GLY A 54 -5.63 10.22 -4.01
N GLY A 55 -6.01 9.05 -4.49
CA GLY A 55 -7.34 8.83 -5.06
C GLY A 55 -8.45 8.83 -4.00
N ASP A 56 -9.50 9.62 -4.22
CA ASP A 56 -10.75 9.55 -3.44
C ASP A 56 -11.66 8.43 -3.99
N PHE A 57 -11.68 7.31 -3.28
CA PHE A 57 -12.49 6.14 -3.64
C PHE A 57 -13.87 6.12 -2.95
N GLY A 58 -14.28 7.18 -2.25
CA GLY A 58 -15.58 7.30 -1.60
C GLY A 58 -15.73 6.47 -0.32
N GLY A 59 -14.64 6.19 0.39
CA GLY A 59 -14.59 5.37 1.60
C GLY A 59 -13.30 5.58 2.39
N SER A 60 -12.84 4.54 3.10
CA SER A 60 -11.55 4.53 3.83
C SER A 60 -10.40 3.95 3.00
N ASP A 61 -10.65 3.64 1.73
CA ASP A 61 -9.61 3.16 0.82
C ASP A 61 -8.72 4.34 0.46
N GLU A 62 -7.41 4.10 0.51
CA GLU A 62 -6.39 5.08 0.13
C GLU A 62 -5.52 4.49 -0.98
N SER A 63 -4.75 5.35 -1.63
CA SER A 63 -3.75 4.97 -2.64
C SER A 63 -2.34 4.80 -2.05
N TYR A 64 -2.20 5.02 -0.75
CA TYR A 64 -0.97 4.88 0.00
C TYR A 64 -1.23 4.25 1.37
N GLY A 65 -0.18 3.74 2.00
CA GLY A 65 -0.24 3.25 3.37
C GLY A 65 0.97 2.41 3.75
N TYR A 66 0.80 1.60 4.78
CA TYR A 66 1.82 0.68 5.27
C TYR A 66 1.70 -0.68 4.60
N PHE A 67 2.84 -1.36 4.41
CA PHE A 67 2.87 -2.78 4.09
C PHE A 67 3.65 -3.60 5.11
N ASP A 68 3.22 -4.84 5.30
CA ASP A 68 3.91 -5.88 6.07
C ASP A 68 4.18 -7.09 5.16
N GLY A 69 5.46 -7.37 4.92
CA GLY A 69 5.96 -8.54 4.20
C GLY A 69 6.40 -9.69 5.10
N SER A 70 6.13 -9.62 6.42
CA SER A 70 6.50 -10.64 7.38
C SER A 70 5.94 -12.01 6.99
N GLY A 71 6.80 -13.01 6.89
CA GLY A 71 6.41 -14.38 6.53
C GLY A 71 6.21 -14.61 5.03
N THR A 72 6.55 -13.64 4.16
CA THR A 72 6.52 -13.80 2.70
C THR A 72 7.94 -13.83 2.11
N THR A 73 8.05 -14.02 0.79
CA THR A 73 9.33 -13.93 0.06
C THR A 73 9.59 -12.52 -0.49
N PHE A 74 8.80 -11.53 -0.11
CA PHE A 74 9.02 -10.14 -0.53
C PHE A 74 10.33 -9.62 0.09
N PRO A 75 11.17 -8.87 -0.65
CA PRO A 75 12.52 -8.52 -0.20
C PRO A 75 12.56 -7.53 0.97
N PHE A 76 11.44 -6.90 1.33
CA PHE A 76 11.34 -5.96 2.44
C PHE A 76 10.37 -6.51 3.50
N SER A 77 10.72 -6.38 4.78
CA SER A 77 9.87 -6.84 5.88
C SER A 77 8.65 -5.95 6.07
N SER A 78 8.80 -4.65 5.86
CA SER A 78 7.74 -3.67 6.00
C SER A 78 8.18 -2.32 5.41
N GLY A 79 7.24 -1.39 5.28
CA GLY A 79 7.52 -0.03 4.83
C GLY A 79 6.27 0.71 4.41
N ILE A 80 6.47 1.80 3.68
CA ILE A 80 5.37 2.55 3.06
C ILE A 80 5.20 2.12 1.60
N VAL A 81 3.97 2.21 1.07
CA VAL A 81 3.66 2.06 -0.35
C VAL A 81 2.89 3.27 -0.82
N LEU A 82 3.26 3.80 -1.99
CA LEU A 82 2.46 4.72 -2.79
C LEU A 82 2.09 3.98 -4.09
N SER A 83 0.81 3.98 -4.46
CA SER A 83 0.28 3.28 -5.63
C SER A 83 -0.47 4.24 -6.55
N THR A 84 -0.53 3.95 -7.85
CA THR A 84 -1.40 4.65 -8.82
C THR A 84 -2.81 4.06 -8.85
N GLY A 85 -3.15 3.21 -7.88
CA GLY A 85 -4.45 2.59 -7.67
C GLY A 85 -4.76 2.39 -6.19
N ARG A 86 -5.75 1.55 -5.86
CA ARG A 86 -6.11 1.32 -4.45
C ARG A 86 -5.01 0.51 -3.74
N LEU A 87 -4.64 0.92 -2.52
CA LEU A 87 -3.63 0.23 -1.72
C LEU A 87 -3.96 -1.25 -1.53
N GLN A 88 -5.24 -1.59 -1.32
CA GLN A 88 -5.67 -2.97 -1.10
C GLN A 88 -5.29 -3.94 -2.25
N HIS A 89 -5.08 -3.43 -3.46
CA HIS A 89 -4.68 -4.23 -4.62
C HIS A 89 -3.15 -4.45 -4.71
N VAL A 90 -2.36 -3.86 -3.82
CA VAL A 90 -0.90 -4.06 -3.76
C VAL A 90 -0.54 -5.45 -3.23
N GLN A 91 -1.38 -6.04 -2.37
CA GLN A 91 -1.10 -7.29 -1.66
C GLN A 91 -0.68 -8.45 -2.58
N GLY A 92 -1.25 -8.51 -3.78
CA GLY A 92 -0.98 -9.54 -4.79
C GLY A 92 -1.46 -10.95 -4.42
N PRO A 93 -1.18 -11.96 -5.27
CA PRO A 93 -0.40 -11.88 -6.51
C PRO A 93 -1.12 -11.08 -7.61
N ASN A 94 -0.40 -10.14 -8.22
CA ASN A 94 -0.92 -9.29 -9.28
C ASN A 94 -0.68 -9.97 -10.64
N THR A 95 -1.75 -10.39 -11.31
CA THR A 95 -1.70 -11.04 -12.64
C THR A 95 -2.29 -10.17 -13.74
N SER A 96 -2.84 -9.01 -13.37
CA SER A 96 -3.36 -7.98 -14.26
C SER A 96 -2.81 -6.62 -13.84
N LEU A 97 -2.93 -5.65 -14.75
CA LEU A 97 -2.71 -4.25 -14.43
C LEU A 97 -3.76 -3.81 -13.38
N SER A 98 -3.36 -3.01 -12.40
CA SER A 98 -4.29 -2.24 -11.57
C SER A 98 -4.68 -0.99 -12.35
N ASP A 99 -5.95 -0.88 -12.70
CA ASP A 99 -6.56 0.22 -13.46
C ASP A 99 -7.54 1.03 -12.59
N ASP A 100 -7.36 0.99 -11.26
CA ASP A 100 -8.17 1.77 -10.35
C ASP A 100 -8.04 3.27 -10.68
N ASN A 101 -9.14 3.97 -10.56
CA ASN A 101 -9.18 5.41 -10.79
C ASN A 101 -10.15 6.08 -9.80
N ALA A 102 -9.95 7.36 -9.57
CA ALA A 102 -10.76 8.18 -8.69
C ALA A 102 -11.05 9.54 -9.34
N PRO A 103 -12.24 10.14 -9.11
CA PRO A 103 -12.53 11.47 -9.63
C PRO A 103 -11.52 12.51 -9.16
N GLY A 104 -10.96 13.27 -10.10
CA GLY A 104 -10.03 14.37 -9.77
C GLY A 104 -8.61 13.92 -9.40
N TRP A 105 -8.27 12.65 -9.55
CA TRP A 105 -6.93 12.14 -9.27
C TRP A 105 -5.96 12.47 -10.42
N ALA A 106 -5.43 13.70 -10.37
CA ALA A 106 -4.57 14.26 -11.39
C ALA A 106 -3.18 13.59 -11.43
N GLY A 107 -2.43 13.89 -12.50
CA GLY A 107 -1.01 13.56 -12.62
C GLY A 107 -0.08 14.49 -11.82
N ASP A 108 1.22 14.37 -12.10
CA ASP A 108 2.30 15.12 -11.46
C ASP A 108 2.97 16.06 -12.47
N ASN A 109 2.66 17.36 -12.38
CA ASN A 109 3.19 18.36 -13.30
C ASN A 109 4.71 18.55 -13.20
N ASP A 110 5.30 18.31 -12.02
CA ASP A 110 6.74 18.46 -11.84
C ASP A 110 7.45 17.32 -12.57
N LEU A 111 6.95 16.09 -12.43
CA LEU A 111 7.43 14.94 -13.18
C LEU A 111 7.28 15.14 -14.70
N GLU A 112 6.12 15.61 -15.16
CA GLU A 112 5.87 15.91 -16.58
C GLU A 112 6.86 16.94 -17.13
N THR A 113 7.15 17.99 -16.35
CA THR A 113 8.08 19.05 -16.72
C THR A 113 9.53 18.54 -16.76
N ILE A 114 9.95 17.74 -15.78
CA ILE A 114 11.31 17.23 -15.67
C ILE A 114 11.61 16.19 -16.76
N LEU A 115 10.66 15.31 -17.04
CA LEU A 115 10.84 14.24 -18.02
C LEU A 115 10.43 14.64 -19.44
N ASN A 116 9.78 15.79 -19.61
CA ASN A 116 9.16 16.22 -20.86
C ASN A 116 8.20 15.14 -21.41
N GLU A 117 7.40 14.56 -20.51
CA GLU A 117 6.42 13.51 -20.81
C GLU A 117 5.06 13.95 -20.23
N PRO A 118 4.14 14.49 -21.05
CA PRO A 118 2.89 15.06 -20.56
C PRO A 118 1.80 14.00 -20.34
N ASN A 119 0.75 14.34 -19.59
CA ASN A 119 -0.43 13.51 -19.35
C ASN A 119 -0.15 12.28 -18.46
N THR A 120 0.51 12.51 -17.34
CA THR A 120 0.51 11.57 -16.23
C THR A 120 -0.85 11.59 -15.52
N PHE A 121 -1.18 10.50 -14.82
CA PHE A 121 -2.45 10.34 -14.11
C PHE A 121 -2.22 9.59 -12.80
N ASN A 122 -3.18 9.69 -11.88
CA ASN A 122 -3.21 8.96 -10.61
C ASN A 122 -1.95 9.16 -9.76
N ALA A 123 -1.49 10.41 -9.62
CA ALA A 123 -0.32 10.73 -8.82
C ALA A 123 -0.66 10.61 -7.32
N THR A 124 0.03 9.69 -6.65
CA THR A 124 0.04 9.63 -5.18
C THR A 124 1.28 10.33 -4.68
N ILE A 125 1.09 11.38 -3.88
CA ILE A 125 2.15 12.29 -3.45
C ILE A 125 2.16 12.35 -1.92
N LEU A 126 3.35 12.29 -1.34
CA LEU A 126 3.60 12.47 0.09
C LEU A 126 4.80 13.41 0.25
N GLU A 127 4.54 14.67 0.61
CA GLU A 127 5.56 15.73 0.76
C GLU A 127 5.87 16.00 2.24
N PHE A 128 7.14 16.14 2.59
CA PHE A 128 7.63 16.36 3.95
C PHE A 128 9.03 16.99 4.02
#